data_AF-A0A1R3U6R2-F1
#
_entry.id   AF-A0A1R3U6R2-F1
#
_cell.length_a   1.000
_cell.length_b   1.000
_cell.length_c   1.000
_cell.angle_alpha   90.00
_cell.angle_beta   90.00
_cell.angle_gamma   90.00
#
_symmetry.space_group_name_H-M   'P 1'
#
loop_
_entity.id
_entity.type
_entity.pdbx_description
1 polymer ?
#
loop_
_entity_poly.entity_id
_entity_poly.type
_entity_poly.pdbx_seq_one_letter_code
_entity_poly.pdbx_strand_id
1 'polypeptide(L)'
;MDADQDEIDFETKRRWAAVTEIIYVVVLEDGGLESASPFQGISNRFDELGWTLRQIFDLPPDLISPALPPQGKIGMRVTGRGWNWMPLMVSELEKIDISETAPLWVVISGHAEVAKRTKRWCSRQLFPVFHITDGYLGDARPGEANRERIRRHLRKVMQRLSKSFPPSLRANLAEMVDGWRADETFPLSFTPRTHNCTLPNLVTLQAVGADMSAEVALNPPVENEGELVDAIEESTLEVLALRATVAGIPALRVQPRTPDVIVAAPAAYSHFRARMRRSDDLPAGFREAFQLQQRQTGYRMLIEGFSFPRELISSPGWQTVMGIRGRELQLQTHAIALRAASTFAATIRLPSGVNTFPDLRNFTNHIRGKNRPNKLKKTIGLFQKVQSALIVHCNRELLEKIALSRSGVKLVSDAPL
;
A
#
# COMPACT_ATOMS: atom_id res chain seq x y z
N MET A 1 19.85 -46.49 14.31
CA MET A 1 19.13 -45.25 14.59
C MET A 1 19.85 -44.18 13.81
N ASP A 2 19.47 -44.04 12.54
CA ASP A 2 20.12 -43.13 11.60
C ASP A 2 19.64 -41.72 11.87
N ALA A 3 20.56 -40.92 12.41
CA ALA A 3 20.44 -39.47 12.53
C ALA A 3 21.30 -38.81 11.45
N ASP A 4 21.15 -39.22 10.19
CA ASP A 4 21.52 -38.38 9.05
C ASP A 4 20.37 -37.39 8.84
N GLN A 5 20.30 -36.39 9.72
CA GLN A 5 19.59 -35.16 9.37
C GLN A 5 20.43 -34.48 8.30
N ASP A 6 19.99 -34.59 7.05
CA ASP A 6 20.48 -33.81 5.91
C ASP A 6 20.55 -32.32 6.30
N GLU A 7 21.72 -31.89 6.77
CA GLU A 7 21.96 -30.51 7.11
C GLU A 7 22.03 -29.73 5.79
N ILE A 8 20.90 -29.15 5.41
CA ILE A 8 20.84 -28.27 4.25
C ILE A 8 21.84 -27.13 4.49
N ASP A 9 22.91 -27.13 3.71
CA ASP A 9 23.98 -26.14 3.77
C ASP A 9 23.42 -24.70 3.66
N PHE A 10 24.11 -23.76 4.29
CA PHE A 10 23.73 -22.36 4.37
C PHE A 10 23.51 -21.74 2.97
N GLU A 11 24.33 -22.09 1.97
CA GLU A 11 24.15 -21.57 0.61
C GLU A 11 22.85 -22.08 -0.02
N THR A 12 22.48 -23.33 0.27
CA THR A 12 21.22 -23.92 -0.17
C THR A 12 20.04 -23.24 0.52
N LYS A 13 20.10 -23.01 1.83
CA LYS A 13 19.07 -22.24 2.57
C LYS A 13 18.91 -20.82 2.01
N ARG A 14 20.01 -20.15 1.68
CA ARG A 14 20.01 -18.80 1.09
C ARG A 14 19.42 -18.81 -0.32
N ARG A 15 19.75 -19.80 -1.14
CA ARG A 15 19.25 -19.97 -2.51
C ARG A 15 17.73 -20.12 -2.55
N TRP A 16 17.15 -20.79 -1.56
CA TRP A 16 15.71 -21.07 -1.50
C TRP A 16 14.93 -20.17 -0.53
N ALA A 17 15.55 -19.14 0.04
CA ALA A 17 14.91 -18.27 1.04
C ALA A 17 13.59 -17.63 0.54
N ALA A 18 13.52 -17.33 -0.76
CA ALA A 18 12.37 -16.68 -1.39
C ALA A 18 11.27 -17.65 -1.84
N VAL A 19 11.43 -18.97 -1.69
CA VAL A 19 10.50 -19.96 -2.27
C VAL A 19 9.12 -19.98 -1.60
N THR A 20 9.00 -19.35 -0.44
CA THR A 20 7.74 -19.19 0.29
C THR A 20 7.02 -17.88 -0.02
N GLU A 21 7.70 -16.95 -0.70
CA GLU A 21 7.15 -15.65 -1.07
C GLU A 21 6.27 -15.77 -2.30
N ILE A 22 5.12 -15.10 -2.28
CA ILE A 22 4.29 -14.92 -3.46
C ILE A 22 4.60 -13.54 -4.03
N ILE A 23 5.07 -13.48 -5.28
CA ILE A 23 5.40 -12.24 -5.96
C ILE A 23 4.14 -11.73 -6.67
N TYR A 24 3.66 -10.57 -6.23
CA TYR A 24 2.53 -9.86 -6.82
C TYR A 24 3.01 -8.79 -7.80
N VAL A 25 2.78 -8.98 -9.08
CA VAL A 25 3.15 -7.99 -10.11
C VAL A 25 1.92 -7.26 -10.60
N VAL A 26 1.92 -5.94 -10.46
CA VAL A 26 0.91 -5.07 -11.08
C VAL A 26 1.48 -4.60 -12.42
N VAL A 27 0.90 -5.08 -13.52
CA VAL A 27 1.40 -4.80 -14.87
C VAL A 27 0.78 -3.52 -15.40
N LEU A 28 1.65 -2.61 -15.79
CA LEU A 28 1.31 -1.30 -16.33
C LEU A 28 1.52 -1.30 -17.84
N GLU A 29 0.75 -0.44 -18.53
CA GLU A 29 1.05 -0.08 -19.91
C GLU A 29 2.38 0.66 -19.99
N ASP A 30 3.12 0.48 -21.08
CA ASP A 30 4.35 1.23 -21.34
C ASP A 30 4.00 2.73 -21.50
N GLY A 31 4.56 3.60 -20.66
CA GLY A 31 4.22 5.02 -20.65
C GLY A 31 5.39 5.92 -20.23
N GLY A 32 5.45 7.12 -20.83
CA GLY A 32 6.41 8.16 -20.49
C GLY A 32 5.93 9.08 -19.36
N LEU A 33 6.86 9.81 -18.73
CA LEU A 33 6.61 10.82 -17.69
C LEU A 33 5.67 11.96 -18.14
N GLU A 34 5.47 12.12 -19.45
CA GLU A 34 4.56 13.10 -20.03
C GLU A 34 3.09 12.81 -19.71
N SER A 35 2.77 11.56 -19.36
CA SER A 35 1.44 11.13 -18.92
C SER A 35 1.19 11.27 -17.41
N ALA A 36 2.12 11.88 -16.67
CA ALA A 36 2.00 12.01 -15.22
C ALA A 36 0.89 13.01 -14.84
N SER A 37 0.07 12.59 -13.90
CA SER A 37 -1.03 13.36 -13.34
C SER A 37 -0.55 14.59 -12.53
N PRO A 38 -1.39 15.63 -12.41
CA PRO A 38 -1.01 16.90 -11.81
C PRO A 38 -0.83 16.89 -10.29
N PHE A 39 -1.25 15.85 -9.54
CA PHE A 39 -1.22 15.91 -8.06
C PHE A 39 -0.18 15.05 -7.36
N GLN A 40 0.18 13.88 -7.86
CA GLN A 40 1.21 13.00 -7.28
C GLN A 40 2.17 12.50 -8.34
N GLY A 41 1.99 12.94 -9.60
CA GLY A 41 2.83 12.51 -10.71
C GLY A 41 2.63 11.04 -11.09
N ILE A 42 1.50 10.46 -10.69
CA ILE A 42 1.11 9.09 -11.05
C ILE A 42 0.73 9.11 -12.54
N SER A 43 1.25 8.20 -13.36
CA SER A 43 0.82 8.11 -14.77
C SER A 43 -0.70 7.93 -14.85
N ASN A 44 -1.36 8.61 -15.80
CA ASN A 44 -2.79 8.46 -16.13
C ASN A 44 -3.18 7.05 -16.62
N ARG A 45 -2.29 6.07 -16.50
CA ARG A 45 -2.55 4.64 -16.76
C ARG A 45 -2.60 3.82 -15.47
N PHE A 46 -2.16 4.40 -14.36
CA PHE A 46 -2.17 3.75 -13.05
C PHE A 46 -3.51 3.95 -12.34
N ASP A 47 -4.29 4.94 -12.75
CA ASP A 47 -5.60 5.24 -12.19
C ASP A 47 -6.64 4.14 -12.47
N GLU A 48 -6.49 3.41 -13.58
CA GLU A 48 -7.27 2.20 -13.84
C GLU A 48 -6.91 1.02 -12.92
N LEU A 49 -5.85 1.13 -12.14
CA LEU A 49 -5.35 0.07 -11.26
C LEU A 49 -5.66 0.33 -9.79
N GLY A 50 -6.51 1.31 -9.47
CA GLY A 50 -6.98 1.53 -8.09
C GLY A 50 -7.58 0.26 -7.47
N TRP A 51 -8.21 -0.60 -8.28
CA TRP A 51 -8.74 -1.89 -7.84
C TRP A 51 -7.67 -2.96 -7.62
N THR A 52 -6.50 -2.90 -8.27
CA THR A 52 -5.49 -3.97 -8.19
C THR A 52 -4.87 -4.05 -6.81
N LEU A 53 -4.53 -2.90 -6.23
CA LEU A 53 -3.99 -2.86 -4.86
C LEU A 53 -5.04 -3.34 -3.85
N ARG A 54 -6.31 -2.99 -4.06
CA ARG A 54 -7.41 -3.50 -3.24
C ARG A 54 -7.53 -5.02 -3.35
N GLN A 55 -7.45 -5.55 -4.57
CA GLN A 55 -7.48 -6.99 -4.81
C GLN A 55 -6.37 -7.73 -4.05
N ILE A 56 -5.18 -7.14 -3.92
CA ILE A 56 -4.06 -7.75 -3.18
C ILE A 56 -4.39 -7.92 -1.68
N PHE A 57 -5.25 -7.06 -1.09
CA PHE A 57 -5.64 -7.17 0.33
C PHE A 57 -6.30 -8.52 0.65
N ASP A 58 -7.04 -9.06 -0.31
CA ASP A 58 -7.79 -10.32 -0.17
C ASP A 58 -6.95 -11.56 -0.51
N LEU A 59 -5.70 -11.36 -0.94
CA LEU A 59 -4.79 -12.42 -1.34
C LEU A 59 -3.75 -12.70 -0.24
N PRO A 60 -3.30 -13.95 -0.09
CA PRO A 60 -2.34 -14.32 0.94
C PRO A 60 -0.95 -13.70 0.68
N PRO A 61 -0.27 -13.09 1.66
CA PRO A 61 1.03 -12.45 1.43
C PRO A 61 2.14 -13.44 1.02
N ASP A 62 2.08 -14.64 1.57
CA ASP A 62 3.07 -15.71 1.38
C ASP A 62 2.41 -17.09 1.63
N LEU A 63 3.19 -18.16 1.54
CA LEU A 63 2.70 -19.53 1.82
C LEU A 63 2.39 -19.81 3.29
N ILE A 64 2.99 -19.06 4.22
CA ILE A 64 3.04 -19.40 5.64
C ILE A 64 1.91 -18.72 6.41
N SER A 65 1.74 -17.42 6.20
CA SER A 65 0.75 -16.55 6.85
C SER A 65 -0.65 -17.15 6.93
N PRO A 66 -1.18 -17.81 5.89
CA PRO A 66 -2.54 -18.36 5.94
C PRO A 66 -2.67 -19.61 6.84
N ALA A 67 -1.57 -20.24 7.23
CA ALA A 67 -1.56 -21.34 8.19
C ALA A 67 -1.43 -20.87 9.66
N LEU A 68 -1.13 -19.58 9.88
CA LEU A 68 -0.87 -19.03 11.21
C LEU A 68 -2.14 -18.49 11.89
N PRO A 69 -2.22 -18.58 13.23
CA PRO A 69 -3.22 -17.84 13.99
C PRO A 69 -2.96 -16.32 13.92
N PRO A 70 -3.93 -15.48 14.32
CA PRO A 70 -3.81 -14.01 14.26
C PRO A 70 -2.51 -13.46 14.84
N GLN A 71 -2.10 -13.91 16.04
CA GLN A 71 -0.85 -13.48 16.68
C GLN A 71 0.39 -13.85 15.86
N GLY A 72 0.39 -15.01 15.20
CA GLY A 72 1.48 -15.44 14.32
C GLY A 72 1.59 -14.53 13.09
N LYS A 73 0.46 -14.17 12.49
CA LYS A 73 0.39 -13.22 11.36
C LYS A 73 0.92 -11.85 11.76
N ILE A 74 0.51 -11.34 12.93
CA ILE A 74 1.02 -10.06 13.48
C ILE A 74 2.54 -10.15 13.66
N GLY A 75 3.04 -11.20 14.33
CA GLY A 75 4.46 -11.40 14.59
C GLY A 75 5.31 -11.37 13.32
N MET A 76 4.89 -12.07 12.26
CA MET A 76 5.60 -12.04 10.96
C MET A 76 5.64 -10.63 10.34
N ARG A 77 4.53 -9.90 10.38
CA ARG A 77 4.44 -8.56 9.77
C ARG A 77 5.26 -7.53 10.53
N VAL A 78 5.32 -7.62 11.86
CA VAL A 78 6.17 -6.74 12.69
C VAL A 78 7.65 -6.81 12.26
N THR A 79 8.11 -7.94 11.72
CA THR A 79 9.48 -8.13 11.22
C THR A 79 9.64 -7.84 9.74
N GLY A 80 8.59 -7.34 9.09
CA GLY A 80 8.60 -6.91 7.69
C GLY A 80 8.26 -8.00 6.70
N ARG A 81 7.76 -9.16 7.15
CA ARG A 81 7.23 -10.20 6.27
C ARG A 81 5.75 -9.94 5.98
N GLY A 82 5.49 -9.35 4.82
CA GLY A 82 4.16 -9.03 4.33
C GLY A 82 4.05 -9.29 2.83
N TRP A 83 3.24 -8.52 2.13
CA TRP A 83 3.07 -8.69 0.70
C TRP A 83 4.31 -8.21 -0.07
N ASN A 84 4.87 -9.09 -0.91
CA ASN A 84 5.89 -8.74 -1.88
C ASN A 84 5.21 -8.36 -3.21
N TRP A 85 5.04 -7.06 -3.44
CA TRP A 85 4.41 -6.56 -4.65
C TRP A 85 5.27 -5.50 -5.34
N MET A 86 5.15 -5.44 -6.66
CA MET A 86 5.84 -4.42 -7.47
C MET A 86 5.04 -4.03 -8.70
N PRO A 87 5.02 -2.74 -9.08
CA PRO A 87 4.56 -2.32 -10.38
C PRO A 87 5.64 -2.59 -11.44
N LEU A 88 5.26 -3.15 -12.59
CA LEU A 88 6.16 -3.34 -13.73
C LEU A 88 5.48 -2.90 -15.03
N MET A 89 6.24 -2.22 -15.89
CA MET A 89 5.80 -1.98 -17.27
C MET A 89 5.74 -3.30 -18.02
N VAL A 90 4.75 -3.46 -18.90
CA VAL A 90 4.54 -4.70 -19.66
C VAL A 90 5.76 -5.07 -20.52
N SER A 91 6.49 -4.09 -21.07
CA SER A 91 7.75 -4.35 -21.78
C SER A 91 8.88 -4.89 -20.88
N GLU A 92 8.93 -4.46 -19.62
CA GLU A 92 9.92 -4.99 -18.66
C GLU A 92 9.52 -6.38 -18.16
N LEU A 93 8.21 -6.61 -17.94
CA LEU A 93 7.69 -7.95 -17.62
C LEU A 93 8.10 -8.95 -18.68
N GLU A 94 7.97 -8.60 -19.96
CA GLU A 94 8.27 -9.48 -21.09
C GLU A 94 9.74 -9.96 -21.16
N LYS A 95 10.66 -9.30 -20.43
CA LYS A 95 12.08 -9.64 -20.33
C LYS A 95 12.42 -10.54 -19.13
N ILE A 96 11.46 -10.77 -18.24
CA ILE A 96 11.66 -11.56 -17.03
C ILE A 96 11.31 -13.01 -17.29
N ASP A 97 12.20 -13.91 -16.89
CA ASP A 97 11.93 -15.35 -16.80
C ASP A 97 11.79 -15.75 -15.33
N ILE A 98 10.74 -16.53 -15.02
CA ILE A 98 10.51 -17.02 -13.67
C ILE A 98 11.51 -18.13 -13.34
N SER A 99 12.31 -17.90 -12.30
CA SER A 99 13.28 -18.88 -11.81
C SER A 99 12.65 -19.88 -10.84
N GLU A 100 13.31 -21.04 -10.66
CA GLU A 100 12.89 -22.04 -9.68
C GLU A 100 12.97 -21.52 -8.23
N THR A 101 13.83 -20.53 -7.97
CA THR A 101 14.06 -19.97 -6.63
C THR A 101 12.94 -19.04 -6.15
N ALA A 102 12.11 -18.56 -7.07
CA ALA A 102 10.94 -17.75 -6.78
C ALA A 102 9.80 -18.08 -7.77
N PRO A 103 9.20 -19.29 -7.70
CA PRO A 103 8.30 -19.77 -8.74
C PRO A 103 6.85 -19.31 -8.57
N LEU A 104 6.52 -18.64 -7.45
CA LEU A 104 5.15 -18.30 -7.06
C LEU A 104 4.78 -16.89 -7.52
N TRP A 105 4.20 -16.77 -8.71
CA TRP A 105 3.84 -15.47 -9.29
C TRP A 105 2.33 -15.32 -9.44
N VAL A 106 1.86 -14.14 -9.03
CA VAL A 106 0.52 -13.63 -9.29
C VAL A 106 0.67 -12.31 -10.03
N VAL A 107 0.05 -12.20 -11.20
CA VAL A 107 0.18 -11.04 -12.07
C VAL A 107 -1.19 -10.42 -12.28
N ILE A 108 -1.29 -9.11 -12.15
CA ILE A 108 -2.54 -8.35 -12.22
C ILE A 108 -2.44 -7.32 -13.34
N SER A 109 -3.37 -7.32 -14.29
CA SER A 109 -3.41 -6.36 -15.40
C SER A 109 -4.83 -5.84 -15.66
N GLY A 110 -4.99 -4.53 -15.87
CA GLY A 110 -6.24 -3.91 -16.30
C GLY A 110 -6.43 -4.03 -17.82
N HIS A 111 -6.08 -2.95 -18.55
CA HIS A 111 -6.24 -2.81 -20.00
C HIS A 111 -6.13 -4.08 -20.86
N ALA A 112 -7.07 -4.25 -21.79
CA ALA A 112 -7.16 -5.40 -22.67
C ALA A 112 -5.86 -5.72 -23.45
N GLU A 113 -5.15 -4.70 -23.94
CA GLU A 113 -3.88 -4.93 -24.65
C GLU A 113 -2.75 -5.34 -23.71
N VAL A 114 -2.66 -4.73 -22.52
CA VAL A 114 -1.73 -5.14 -21.47
C VAL A 114 -2.03 -6.58 -21.04
N ALA A 115 -3.30 -6.91 -20.78
CA ALA A 115 -3.75 -8.24 -20.40
C ALA A 115 -3.41 -9.30 -21.46
N LYS A 116 -3.55 -8.97 -22.75
CA LYS A 116 -3.19 -9.84 -23.87
C LYS A 116 -1.68 -10.10 -23.91
N ARG A 117 -0.86 -9.07 -23.77
CA ARG A 117 0.61 -9.18 -23.71
C ARG A 117 1.05 -9.96 -22.47
N THR A 118 0.49 -9.65 -21.31
CA THR A 118 0.71 -10.40 -20.06
C THR A 118 0.35 -11.87 -20.23
N LYS A 119 -0.80 -12.22 -20.82
CA LYS A 119 -1.18 -13.62 -21.04
C LYS A 119 -0.20 -14.35 -21.96
N ARG A 120 0.26 -13.68 -23.02
CA ARG A 120 1.30 -14.21 -23.90
C ARG A 120 2.60 -14.46 -23.13
N TRP A 121 3.03 -13.51 -22.30
CA TRP A 121 4.18 -13.71 -21.42
C TRP A 121 3.98 -14.89 -20.47
N CYS A 122 2.85 -14.98 -19.77
CA CYS A 122 2.53 -16.10 -18.85
C CYS A 122 2.63 -17.47 -19.55
N SER A 123 2.19 -17.58 -20.81
CA SER A 123 2.24 -18.84 -21.58
C SER A 123 3.65 -19.31 -21.94
N ARG A 124 4.64 -18.40 -21.92
CA ARG A 124 6.05 -18.72 -22.19
C ARG A 124 6.83 -19.13 -20.95
N GLN A 125 6.27 -18.90 -19.76
CA GLN A 125 6.96 -19.19 -18.50
C GLN A 125 7.03 -20.68 -18.23
N LEU A 126 8.17 -21.11 -17.67
CA LEU A 126 8.37 -22.49 -17.25
C LEU A 126 7.38 -22.91 -16.15
N PHE A 127 7.11 -21.98 -15.22
CA PHE A 127 6.19 -22.17 -14.11
C PHE A 127 4.84 -21.53 -14.40
N PRO A 128 3.71 -22.15 -14.00
CA PRO A 128 2.40 -21.54 -14.12
C PRO A 128 2.35 -20.19 -13.39
N VAL A 129 1.78 -19.18 -14.04
CA VAL A 129 1.52 -17.86 -13.46
C VAL A 129 0.03 -17.68 -13.26
N PHE A 130 -0.39 -17.14 -12.11
CA PHE A 130 -1.80 -16.79 -11.88
C PHE A 130 -2.08 -15.38 -12.38
N HIS A 131 -2.89 -15.26 -13.42
CA HIS A 131 -3.18 -13.98 -14.07
C HIS A 131 -4.56 -13.46 -13.69
N ILE A 132 -4.63 -12.33 -13.00
CA ILE A 132 -5.85 -11.61 -12.65
C ILE A 132 -6.04 -10.46 -13.64
N THR A 133 -7.20 -10.37 -14.28
CA THR A 133 -7.51 -9.28 -15.21
C THR A 133 -9.00 -9.05 -15.32
N ASP A 134 -9.40 -7.81 -15.60
CA ASP A 134 -10.80 -7.45 -15.89
C ASP A 134 -11.31 -8.07 -17.21
N GLY A 135 -10.39 -8.44 -18.11
CA GLY A 135 -10.68 -9.10 -19.37
C GLY A 135 -10.97 -10.60 -19.27
N TYR A 136 -11.29 -11.21 -20.41
CA TYR A 136 -11.60 -12.65 -20.52
C TYR A 136 -10.36 -13.56 -20.61
N LEU A 137 -9.15 -12.99 -20.62
CA LEU A 137 -7.91 -13.72 -20.91
C LEU A 137 -7.17 -14.24 -19.67
N GLY A 138 -7.58 -13.82 -18.47
CA GLY A 138 -6.95 -14.24 -17.20
C GLY A 138 -7.52 -15.54 -16.62
N ASP A 139 -6.91 -15.98 -15.53
CA ASP A 139 -7.34 -17.14 -14.73
C ASP A 139 -8.43 -16.77 -13.71
N ALA A 140 -8.57 -15.48 -13.40
CA ALA A 140 -9.64 -14.93 -12.59
C ALA A 140 -9.91 -13.46 -12.92
N ARG A 141 -11.17 -13.04 -12.74
CA ARG A 141 -11.56 -11.63 -12.71
C ARG A 141 -11.28 -10.99 -11.35
N PRO A 142 -11.25 -9.65 -11.25
CA PRO A 142 -11.26 -8.96 -9.96
C PRO A 142 -12.45 -9.43 -9.12
N GLY A 143 -12.23 -9.71 -7.83
CA GLY A 143 -13.22 -10.28 -6.91
C GLY A 143 -13.40 -11.80 -7.00
N GLU A 144 -13.08 -12.44 -8.13
CA GLU A 144 -13.08 -13.90 -8.23
C GLU A 144 -11.77 -14.52 -7.72
N ALA A 145 -10.68 -13.76 -7.78
CA ALA A 145 -9.41 -14.14 -7.20
C ALA A 145 -9.54 -14.14 -5.68
N ASN A 146 -9.56 -15.35 -5.11
CA ASN A 146 -9.64 -15.56 -3.67
C ASN A 146 -8.57 -16.54 -3.22
N ARG A 147 -8.44 -16.66 -1.91
CA ARG A 147 -7.48 -17.52 -1.24
C ARG A 147 -7.48 -18.96 -1.76
N GLU A 148 -8.64 -19.58 -1.99
CA GLU A 148 -8.70 -20.97 -2.46
C GLU A 148 -8.26 -21.11 -3.93
N ARG A 149 -8.52 -20.10 -4.78
CA ARG A 149 -7.97 -20.09 -6.14
C ARG A 149 -6.43 -20.00 -6.12
N ILE A 150 -5.88 -19.12 -5.28
CA ILE A 150 -4.42 -19.02 -5.11
C ILE A 150 -3.85 -20.32 -4.57
N ARG A 151 -4.49 -20.94 -3.56
CA ARG A 151 -4.07 -22.24 -3.01
C ARG A 151 -3.98 -23.31 -4.10
N ARG A 152 -5.01 -23.44 -4.94
CA ARG A 152 -5.02 -24.39 -6.07
C ARG A 152 -3.93 -24.08 -7.09
N HIS A 153 -3.69 -22.80 -7.38
CA HIS A 153 -2.61 -22.37 -8.25
C HIS A 153 -1.24 -22.79 -7.72
N LEU A 154 -0.97 -22.51 -6.44
CA LEU A 154 0.29 -22.84 -5.80
C LEU A 154 0.58 -24.36 -5.84
N ARG A 155 -0.44 -25.20 -5.62
CA ARG A 155 -0.29 -26.66 -5.79
C ARG A 155 0.13 -27.06 -7.21
N LYS A 156 -0.41 -26.41 -8.24
CA LYS A 156 -0.01 -26.65 -9.65
C LYS A 156 1.44 -26.25 -9.89
N VAL A 157 1.89 -25.14 -9.31
CA VAL A 157 3.30 -24.71 -9.39
C VAL A 157 4.20 -25.74 -8.72
N MET A 158 3.85 -26.23 -7.52
CA MET A 158 4.63 -27.26 -6.79
C MET A 158 4.79 -28.56 -7.58
N GLN A 159 3.77 -28.97 -8.35
CA GLN A 159 3.84 -30.14 -9.23
C GLN A 159 4.81 -29.98 -10.41
N ARG A 160 5.15 -28.73 -10.77
CA ARG A 160 6.06 -28.39 -11.88
C ARG A 160 7.50 -28.18 -11.45
N LEU A 161 7.79 -28.19 -10.14
CA LEU A 161 9.15 -28.08 -9.64
C LEU A 161 10.01 -29.25 -10.16
N SER A 162 11.18 -28.92 -10.71
CA SER A 162 12.10 -29.85 -11.36
C SER A 162 12.59 -30.94 -10.40
N LYS A 163 13.10 -32.07 -10.93
CA LYS A 163 13.70 -33.12 -10.11
C LYS A 163 14.92 -32.65 -9.30
N SER A 164 15.59 -31.57 -9.74
CA SER A 164 16.69 -30.93 -9.01
C SER A 164 16.23 -30.12 -7.79
N PHE A 165 14.93 -29.82 -7.67
CA PHE A 165 14.41 -29.13 -6.49
C PHE A 165 14.40 -30.09 -5.28
N PRO A 166 14.98 -29.71 -4.12
CA PRO A 166 15.12 -30.60 -2.97
C PRO A 166 13.79 -31.26 -2.54
N PRO A 167 13.71 -32.61 -2.47
CA PRO A 167 12.47 -33.31 -2.14
C PRO A 167 11.87 -32.92 -0.78
N SER A 168 12.73 -32.74 0.24
CA SER A 168 12.32 -32.32 1.58
C SER A 168 11.67 -30.93 1.57
N LEU A 169 12.26 -29.97 0.86
CA LEU A 169 11.71 -28.63 0.71
C LEU A 169 10.38 -28.67 -0.05
N ARG A 170 10.26 -29.50 -1.09
CA ARG A 170 8.99 -29.65 -1.83
C ARG A 170 7.88 -30.20 -0.94
N ALA A 171 8.19 -31.21 -0.13
CA ALA A 171 7.26 -31.76 0.84
C ALA A 171 6.81 -30.69 1.84
N ASN A 172 7.75 -29.91 2.39
CA ASN A 172 7.44 -28.81 3.31
C ASN A 172 6.54 -27.74 2.66
N LEU A 173 6.79 -27.35 1.40
CA LEU A 173 5.95 -26.37 0.71
C LEU A 173 4.53 -26.90 0.45
N ALA A 174 4.41 -28.18 0.08
CA ALA A 174 3.12 -28.83 -0.08
C ALA A 174 2.35 -28.86 1.25
N GLU A 175 3.02 -29.25 2.34
CA GLU A 175 2.44 -29.24 3.68
C GLU A 175 2.00 -27.83 4.11
N MET A 176 2.79 -26.79 3.83
CA MET A 176 2.40 -25.40 4.12
C MET A 176 1.11 -25.02 3.40
N VAL A 177 1.00 -25.32 2.10
CA VAL A 177 -0.22 -25.04 1.31
C VAL A 177 -1.41 -25.87 1.79
N ASP A 178 -1.18 -27.12 2.18
CA ASP A 178 -2.20 -28.01 2.71
C ASP A 178 -2.64 -27.63 4.13
N GLY A 179 -1.76 -26.98 4.90
CA GLY A 179 -2.02 -26.47 6.24
C GLY A 179 -2.81 -25.16 6.30
N TRP A 180 -3.18 -24.55 5.16
CA TRP A 180 -4.00 -23.34 5.13
C TRP A 180 -5.36 -23.56 5.79
N ARG A 181 -5.72 -22.66 6.73
CA ARG A 181 -6.95 -22.73 7.54
C ARG A 181 -7.84 -21.52 7.27
N ALA A 182 -9.16 -21.67 7.41
CA ALA A 182 -10.05 -20.51 7.41
C ALA A 182 -9.55 -19.44 8.40
N ASP A 183 -9.73 -18.16 8.05
CA ASP A 183 -9.29 -17.08 8.92
C ASP A 183 -10.10 -17.08 10.21
N GLU A 184 -9.37 -17.13 11.33
CA GLU A 184 -9.97 -16.95 12.65
C GLU A 184 -10.37 -15.49 12.80
N THR A 185 -11.67 -15.24 12.92
CA THR A 185 -12.23 -13.90 13.03
C THR A 185 -12.30 -13.46 14.49
N PHE A 186 -11.99 -12.20 14.77
CA PHE A 186 -12.15 -11.62 16.10
C PHE A 186 -12.83 -10.23 16.03
N PRO A 187 -13.65 -9.87 17.03
CA PRO A 187 -14.34 -8.58 17.05
C PRO A 187 -13.36 -7.45 17.36
N LEU A 188 -13.68 -6.26 16.86
CA LEU A 188 -12.96 -5.02 17.16
C LEU A 188 -13.55 -4.32 18.39
N SER A 189 -12.72 -3.56 19.11
CA SER A 189 -13.16 -2.76 20.26
C SER A 189 -14.05 -1.55 19.89
N PHE A 190 -14.16 -1.25 18.59
CA PHE A 190 -14.90 -0.13 18.02
C PHE A 190 -15.65 -0.57 16.76
N THR A 191 -16.63 0.24 16.32
CA THR A 191 -17.32 0.01 15.05
C THR A 191 -16.45 0.49 13.88
N PRO A 192 -16.09 -0.38 12.91
CA PRO A 192 -15.25 0.03 11.78
C PRO A 192 -15.92 1.12 10.95
N ARG A 193 -15.21 2.21 10.74
CA ARG A 193 -15.71 3.41 10.04
C ARG A 193 -14.90 3.61 8.76
N THR A 194 -15.45 3.27 7.60
CA THR A 194 -14.72 3.25 6.32
C THR A 194 -14.60 4.66 5.72
N HIS A 195 -13.37 5.12 5.53
CA HIS A 195 -13.01 6.35 4.82
C HIS A 195 -11.54 6.31 4.40
N ASN A 196 -11.13 7.18 3.47
CA ASN A 196 -9.74 7.24 3.02
C ASN A 196 -8.72 7.61 4.12
N CYS A 197 -9.15 8.02 5.32
CA CYS A 197 -8.27 8.28 6.46
C CYS A 197 -8.10 7.08 7.40
N THR A 198 -9.08 6.19 7.47
CA THR A 198 -9.09 5.02 8.34
C THR A 198 -8.77 3.73 7.60
N LEU A 199 -9.00 3.68 6.28
CA LEU A 199 -8.82 2.49 5.45
C LEU A 199 -7.48 1.78 5.66
N PRO A 200 -6.33 2.45 5.78
CA PRO A 200 -5.07 1.76 6.06
C PRO A 200 -5.05 0.97 7.38
N ASN A 201 -5.67 1.49 8.44
CA ASN A 201 -5.79 0.78 9.72
C ASN A 201 -6.76 -0.38 9.59
N LEU A 202 -7.91 -0.16 8.95
CA LEU A 202 -8.91 -1.21 8.75
C LEU A 202 -8.33 -2.38 7.94
N VAL A 203 -7.63 -2.13 6.84
CA VAL A 203 -6.95 -3.18 6.06
C VAL A 203 -5.87 -3.89 6.90
N THR A 204 -5.14 -3.15 7.76
CA THR A 204 -4.14 -3.75 8.67
C THR A 204 -4.78 -4.71 9.67
N LEU A 205 -5.95 -4.34 10.22
CA LEU A 205 -6.73 -5.18 11.14
C LEU A 205 -7.35 -6.38 10.42
N GLN A 206 -7.99 -6.16 9.27
CA GLN A 206 -8.62 -7.21 8.46
C GLN A 206 -7.58 -8.26 8.04
N ALA A 207 -6.38 -7.83 7.69
CA ALA A 207 -5.27 -8.69 7.28
C ALA A 207 -4.91 -9.76 8.33
N VAL A 208 -5.19 -9.55 9.61
CA VAL A 208 -4.93 -10.52 10.69
C VAL A 208 -6.19 -11.28 11.15
N GLY A 209 -7.36 -11.00 10.56
CA GLY A 209 -8.63 -11.65 10.91
C GLY A 209 -9.59 -10.77 11.71
N ALA A 210 -9.42 -9.45 11.78
CA ALA A 210 -10.44 -8.61 12.39
C ALA A 210 -11.76 -8.69 11.61
N ASP A 211 -12.87 -8.81 12.32
CA ASP A 211 -14.21 -8.82 11.75
C ASP A 211 -14.64 -7.41 11.32
N MET A 212 -15.00 -7.27 10.05
CA MET A 212 -15.48 -6.03 9.43
C MET A 212 -16.99 -6.06 9.16
N SER A 213 -17.72 -7.07 9.65
CA SER A 213 -19.16 -7.24 9.40
C SER A 213 -20.02 -6.06 9.88
N ALA A 214 -19.58 -5.35 10.92
CA ALA A 214 -20.24 -4.18 11.47
C ALA A 214 -19.76 -2.86 10.84
N GLU A 215 -19.06 -2.89 9.70
CA GLU A 215 -18.52 -1.68 9.10
C GLU A 215 -19.61 -0.70 8.64
N VAL A 216 -19.37 0.59 8.86
CA VAL A 216 -20.23 1.69 8.42
C VAL A 216 -19.42 2.72 7.66
N ALA A 217 -20.03 3.40 6.70
CA ALA A 217 -19.38 4.48 5.96
C ALA A 217 -19.23 5.72 6.87
N LEU A 218 -18.03 6.29 6.92
CA LEU A 218 -17.76 7.51 7.69
C LEU A 218 -18.00 8.73 6.81
N ASN A 219 -19.17 9.35 7.01
CA ASN A 219 -19.63 10.53 6.29
C ASN A 219 -20.06 11.62 7.29
N PRO A 220 -19.12 12.22 8.04
CA PRO A 220 -19.47 13.23 9.03
C PRO A 220 -20.12 14.46 8.38
N PRO A 221 -20.82 15.32 9.15
CA PRO A 221 -21.24 16.65 8.71
C PRO A 221 -20.06 17.55 8.30
N VAL A 222 -20.30 18.60 7.50
CA VAL A 222 -19.22 19.49 6.99
C VAL A 222 -18.48 20.19 8.13
N GLU A 223 -19.19 20.52 9.19
CA GLU A 223 -18.69 21.26 10.35
C GLU A 223 -17.97 20.38 11.38
N ASN A 224 -18.03 19.05 11.25
CA ASN A 224 -17.50 18.12 12.24
C ASN A 224 -16.31 17.30 11.72
N GLU A 225 -15.12 17.92 11.62
CA GLU A 225 -13.89 17.17 11.34
C GLU A 225 -13.46 16.28 12.53
N GLY A 226 -13.98 16.51 13.73
CA GLY A 226 -13.68 15.74 14.94
C GLY A 226 -13.97 14.25 14.78
N GLU A 227 -15.09 13.90 14.14
CA GLU A 227 -15.44 12.50 13.86
C GLU A 227 -14.39 11.76 13.00
N LEU A 228 -13.68 12.47 12.12
CA LEU A 228 -12.59 11.87 11.32
C LEU A 228 -11.35 11.62 12.20
N VAL A 229 -11.05 12.55 13.11
CA VAL A 229 -9.96 12.43 14.07
C VAL A 229 -10.22 11.26 15.00
N ASP A 230 -11.43 11.19 15.59
CA ASP A 230 -11.84 10.09 16.48
C ASP A 230 -11.71 8.74 15.78
N ALA A 231 -12.14 8.63 14.52
CA ALA A 231 -12.03 7.39 13.77
C ALA A 231 -10.57 6.99 13.48
N ILE A 232 -9.70 7.97 13.21
CA ILE A 232 -8.26 7.72 13.07
C ILE A 232 -7.69 7.25 14.41
N GLU A 233 -8.08 7.86 15.52
CA GLU A 233 -7.59 7.50 16.85
C GLU A 233 -7.99 6.11 17.28
N GLU A 234 -9.28 5.77 17.22
CA GLU A 234 -9.81 4.45 17.58
C GLU A 234 -9.09 3.35 16.80
N SER A 235 -9.03 3.50 15.47
CA SER A 235 -8.40 2.51 14.60
C SER A 235 -6.87 2.44 14.80
N THR A 236 -6.22 3.55 15.15
CA THR A 236 -4.78 3.60 15.47
C THR A 236 -4.49 2.86 16.78
N LEU A 237 -5.28 3.14 17.83
CA LEU A 237 -5.13 2.52 19.14
C LEU A 237 -5.32 1.01 19.05
N GLU A 238 -6.30 0.54 18.28
CA GLU A 238 -6.53 -0.89 18.08
C GLU A 238 -5.34 -1.59 17.42
N VAL A 239 -4.78 -1.02 16.34
CA VAL A 239 -3.60 -1.59 15.67
C VAL A 239 -2.40 -1.65 16.64
N LEU A 240 -2.16 -0.58 17.39
CA LEU A 240 -1.07 -0.52 18.37
C LEU A 240 -1.28 -1.51 19.53
N ALA A 241 -2.51 -1.66 20.01
CA ALA A 241 -2.87 -2.62 21.06
C ALA A 241 -2.61 -4.05 20.60
N LEU A 242 -3.09 -4.44 19.41
CA LEU A 242 -2.83 -5.76 18.83
C LEU A 242 -1.34 -5.99 18.58
N ARG A 243 -0.60 -4.97 18.11
CA ARG A 243 0.84 -5.08 17.91
C ARG A 243 1.58 -5.32 19.23
N ALA A 244 1.11 -4.73 20.33
CA ALA A 244 1.71 -4.92 21.65
C ALA A 244 1.56 -6.37 22.15
N THR A 245 0.50 -7.09 21.75
CA THR A 245 0.28 -8.49 22.16
C THR A 245 1.40 -9.44 21.74
N VAL A 246 2.10 -9.13 20.64
CA VAL A 246 3.19 -9.98 20.14
C VAL A 246 4.57 -9.54 20.60
N ALA A 247 4.70 -8.41 21.31
CA ALA A 247 6.00 -7.84 21.68
C ALA A 247 6.87 -8.79 22.53
N GLY A 248 6.25 -9.75 23.22
CA GLY A 248 6.90 -10.77 24.04
C GLY A 248 7.45 -11.98 23.28
N ILE A 249 7.11 -12.17 22.00
CA ILE A 249 7.53 -13.35 21.21
C ILE A 249 9.08 -13.37 21.11
N PRO A 250 9.76 -14.42 21.60
CA PRO A 250 11.23 -14.48 21.61
C PRO A 250 11.87 -14.29 20.24
N ALA A 251 11.26 -14.83 19.18
CA ALA A 251 11.75 -14.70 17.80
C ALA A 251 11.85 -13.23 17.33
N LEU A 252 11.05 -12.31 17.88
CA LEU A 252 11.09 -10.88 17.55
C LEU A 252 12.24 -10.14 18.22
N ARG A 253 12.99 -10.77 19.14
CA ARG A 253 14.15 -10.15 19.80
C ARG A 253 15.39 -10.11 18.91
N VAL A 254 15.48 -11.04 17.94
CA VAL A 254 16.61 -11.18 17.02
C VAL A 254 16.34 -10.61 15.63
N GLN A 255 15.08 -10.29 15.32
CA GLN A 255 14.70 -9.68 14.04
C GLN A 255 14.53 -8.17 14.19
N PRO A 256 14.98 -7.37 13.21
CA PRO A 256 14.78 -5.93 13.24
C PRO A 256 13.29 -5.61 13.18
N ARG A 257 12.85 -4.70 14.06
CA ARG A 257 11.45 -4.25 14.08
C ARG A 257 11.22 -3.23 12.98
N THR A 258 10.09 -3.38 12.30
CA THR A 258 9.58 -2.35 11.39
C THR A 258 9.02 -1.16 12.18
N PRO A 259 8.93 0.04 11.57
CA PRO A 259 8.17 1.16 12.13
C PRO A 259 6.76 0.71 12.51
N ASP A 260 6.29 1.12 13.68
CA ASP A 260 4.97 0.80 14.20
C ASP A 260 3.92 1.87 13.89
N VAL A 261 4.36 3.05 13.44
CA VAL A 261 3.49 4.13 12.96
C VAL A 261 3.92 4.60 11.56
N ILE A 262 2.96 4.71 10.66
CA ILE A 262 3.07 5.38 9.35
C ILE A 262 2.29 6.69 9.44
N VAL A 263 2.98 7.81 9.23
CA VAL A 263 2.34 9.11 9.14
C VAL A 263 2.20 9.45 7.66
N ALA A 264 0.95 9.51 7.21
CA ALA A 264 0.60 9.73 5.83
C ALA A 264 0.11 11.16 5.63
N ALA A 265 0.80 11.92 4.78
CA ALA A 265 0.40 13.26 4.40
C ALA A 265 0.20 13.30 2.88
N PRO A 266 -1.02 13.16 2.34
CA PRO A 266 -1.28 13.23 0.91
C PRO A 266 -0.95 14.63 0.33
N ALA A 267 0.16 14.78 -0.38
CA ALA A 267 0.56 16.07 -0.92
C ALA A 267 -0.18 16.46 -2.21
N ALA A 268 -0.14 17.76 -2.50
CA ALA A 268 -0.41 18.33 -3.82
C ALA A 268 0.92 18.64 -4.50
N TYR A 269 1.17 18.03 -5.66
CA TYR A 269 2.43 18.14 -6.40
C TYR A 269 2.73 19.59 -6.79
N SER A 270 3.76 20.16 -6.16
CA SER A 270 4.11 21.58 -6.29
C SER A 270 4.62 21.96 -7.69
N HIS A 271 5.03 20.99 -8.52
CA HIS A 271 5.60 21.27 -9.85
C HIS A 271 4.57 21.58 -10.92
N PHE A 272 3.30 21.22 -10.74
CA PHE A 272 2.27 21.54 -11.73
C PHE A 272 1.95 23.05 -11.76
N ARG A 273 2.14 23.76 -10.63
CA ARG A 273 2.08 25.24 -10.57
C ARG A 273 3.03 25.91 -11.57
N ALA A 274 4.21 25.35 -11.79
CA ALA A 274 5.21 25.91 -12.70
C ALA A 274 4.95 25.55 -14.18
N ARG A 275 4.18 24.46 -14.44
CA ARG A 275 3.92 23.94 -15.79
C ARG A 275 2.57 24.34 -16.37
N MET A 276 1.59 24.72 -15.55
CA MET A 276 0.39 25.40 -16.03
C MET A 276 0.76 26.82 -16.49
N ARG A 277 1.36 26.93 -17.67
CA ARG A 277 1.23 28.16 -18.46
C ARG A 277 -0.27 28.44 -18.62
N ARG A 278 -0.65 29.71 -18.72
CA ARG A 278 -2.00 30.12 -19.14
C ARG A 278 -2.22 29.61 -20.57
N SER A 279 -2.55 28.33 -20.72
CA SER A 279 -3.14 27.81 -21.94
C SER A 279 -4.62 28.18 -21.87
N ASP A 280 -5.08 28.79 -22.95
CA ASP A 280 -6.48 29.14 -23.14
C ASP A 280 -7.33 27.89 -23.49
N ASP A 281 -6.68 26.72 -23.67
CA ASP A 281 -7.32 25.44 -24.00
C ASP A 281 -7.81 24.67 -22.77
N LEU A 282 -7.67 25.22 -21.56
CA LEU A 282 -8.15 24.56 -20.35
C LEU A 282 -9.67 24.65 -20.25
N PRO A 283 -10.37 23.52 -19.98
CA PRO A 283 -11.82 23.55 -19.79
C PRO A 283 -12.24 24.47 -18.64
N ALA A 284 -13.43 25.04 -18.74
CA ALA A 284 -14.02 25.87 -17.69
C ALA A 284 -14.00 25.15 -16.33
N GLY A 285 -13.70 25.89 -15.25
CA GLY A 285 -13.64 25.38 -13.87
C GLY A 285 -12.38 24.61 -13.49
N PHE A 286 -11.48 24.31 -14.45
CA PHE A 286 -10.25 23.57 -14.17
C PHE A 286 -9.34 24.33 -13.20
N ARG A 287 -9.13 25.64 -13.43
CA ARG A 287 -8.21 26.46 -12.62
C ARG A 287 -8.76 26.66 -11.21
N GLU A 288 -10.06 26.86 -11.07
CA GLU A 288 -10.76 27.08 -9.81
C GLU A 288 -10.76 25.83 -8.95
N ALA A 289 -11.05 24.67 -9.54
CA ALA A 289 -10.96 23.37 -8.86
C ALA A 289 -9.55 23.11 -8.33
N PHE A 290 -8.52 23.43 -9.13
CA PHE A 290 -7.13 23.26 -8.73
C PHE A 290 -6.72 24.23 -7.62
N GLN A 291 -7.17 25.48 -7.67
CA GLN A 291 -6.92 26.47 -6.62
C GLN A 291 -7.58 26.09 -5.30
N LEU A 292 -8.82 25.56 -5.34
CA LEU A 292 -9.51 25.06 -4.16
C LEU A 292 -8.71 23.92 -3.50
N GLN A 293 -8.26 22.93 -4.30
CA GLN A 293 -7.43 21.82 -3.80
C GLN A 293 -6.16 22.30 -3.09
N GLN A 294 -5.52 23.35 -3.61
CA GLN A 294 -4.30 23.90 -2.99
C GLN A 294 -4.54 24.62 -1.67
N ARG A 295 -5.75 25.10 -1.43
CA ARG A 295 -6.13 25.81 -0.20
C ARG A 295 -6.77 24.88 0.82
N GLN A 296 -6.98 23.60 0.47
CA GLN A 296 -7.51 22.62 1.40
C GLN A 296 -6.54 22.39 2.55
N THR A 297 -6.95 22.80 3.76
CA THR A 297 -6.19 22.62 4.99
C THR A 297 -6.65 21.42 5.80
N GLY A 298 -7.95 21.11 5.80
CA GLY A 298 -8.55 20.00 6.56
C GLY A 298 -8.62 18.68 5.79
N TYR A 299 -9.42 17.76 6.31
CA TYR A 299 -9.73 16.49 5.63
C TYR A 299 -10.82 16.65 4.59
N ARG A 300 -11.69 17.66 4.74
CA ARG A 300 -12.73 17.99 3.77
C ARG A 300 -12.36 19.23 2.97
N MET A 301 -12.95 19.32 1.78
CA MET A 301 -12.94 20.57 1.01
C MET A 301 -14.06 21.47 1.52
N LEU A 302 -13.70 22.47 2.31
CA LEU A 302 -14.62 23.55 2.65
C LEU A 302 -14.67 24.53 1.46
N ILE A 303 -15.87 24.71 0.90
CA ILE A 303 -16.13 25.72 -0.14
C ILE A 303 -16.48 27.08 0.52
N GLU A 304 -16.56 27.13 1.85
CA GLU A 304 -16.83 28.36 2.59
C GLU A 304 -15.79 29.45 2.30
N GLY A 305 -16.27 30.65 1.96
CA GLY A 305 -15.45 31.75 1.44
C GLY A 305 -15.24 31.74 -0.07
N PHE A 306 -15.73 30.72 -0.79
CA PHE A 306 -15.79 30.67 -2.25
C PHE A 306 -17.23 30.49 -2.71
N SER A 307 -17.86 31.55 -3.18
CA SER A 307 -19.10 31.47 -3.94
C SER A 307 -18.83 30.96 -5.36
N PHE A 308 -18.38 29.72 -5.49
CA PHE A 308 -18.34 29.07 -6.80
C PHE A 308 -19.78 28.83 -7.26
N PRO A 309 -20.19 29.34 -8.43
CA PRO A 309 -21.50 29.03 -9.00
C PRO A 309 -21.65 27.50 -9.12
N ARG A 310 -22.86 26.97 -8.90
CA ARG A 310 -23.11 25.51 -9.05
C ARG A 310 -22.74 25.03 -10.46
N GLU A 311 -22.88 25.90 -11.44
CA GLU A 311 -22.50 25.71 -12.83
C GLU A 311 -20.99 25.45 -12.97
N LEU A 312 -20.16 26.13 -12.17
CA LEU A 312 -18.71 25.94 -12.16
C LEU A 312 -18.31 24.61 -11.53
N ILE A 313 -18.94 24.21 -10.42
CA ILE A 313 -18.69 22.92 -9.76
C ILE A 313 -19.10 21.76 -10.69
N SER A 314 -20.13 21.96 -11.50
CA SER A 314 -20.63 20.98 -12.46
C SER A 314 -19.87 21.00 -13.80
N SER A 315 -18.91 21.92 -13.97
CA SER A 315 -18.19 22.09 -15.23
C SER A 315 -17.26 20.90 -15.53
N PRO A 316 -17.00 20.58 -16.82
CA PRO A 316 -16.11 19.49 -17.20
C PRO A 316 -14.69 19.61 -16.62
N GLY A 317 -14.15 20.84 -16.55
CA GLY A 317 -12.83 21.07 -15.98
C GLY A 317 -12.77 20.77 -14.49
N TRP A 318 -13.80 21.18 -13.74
CA TRP A 318 -13.89 20.87 -12.31
C TRP A 318 -13.98 19.36 -12.05
N GLN A 319 -14.88 18.67 -12.76
CA GLN A 319 -15.05 17.22 -12.64
C GLN A 319 -13.79 16.44 -13.03
N THR A 320 -13.06 16.91 -14.05
CA THR A 320 -11.76 16.33 -14.44
C THR A 320 -10.75 16.42 -13.31
N VAL A 321 -10.56 17.61 -12.73
CA VAL A 321 -9.59 17.85 -11.64
C VAL A 321 -9.94 17.03 -10.40
N MET A 322 -11.22 17.05 -9.98
CA MET A 322 -11.68 16.31 -8.81
C MET A 322 -11.62 14.79 -9.03
N GLY A 323 -11.93 14.33 -10.24
CA GLY A 323 -11.84 12.94 -10.62
C GLY A 323 -10.40 12.42 -10.56
N ILE A 324 -9.44 13.15 -11.15
CA ILE A 324 -8.01 12.80 -11.05
C ILE A 324 -7.59 12.76 -9.58
N ARG A 325 -7.90 13.82 -8.81
CA ARG A 325 -7.55 13.89 -7.38
C ARG A 325 -8.08 12.71 -6.59
N GLY A 326 -9.34 12.34 -6.80
CA GLY A 326 -9.99 11.22 -6.14
C GLY A 326 -9.29 9.90 -6.42
N ARG A 327 -8.97 9.63 -7.69
CA ARG A 327 -8.26 8.40 -8.10
C ARG A 327 -6.86 8.31 -7.52
N GLU A 328 -6.08 9.40 -7.57
CA GLU A 328 -4.75 9.43 -6.99
C GLU A 328 -4.78 9.24 -5.47
N LEU A 329 -5.70 9.93 -4.77
CA LEU A 329 -5.86 9.78 -3.34
C LEU A 329 -6.21 8.33 -2.97
N GLN A 330 -7.12 7.71 -3.71
CA GLN A 330 -7.52 6.32 -3.49
C GLN A 330 -6.34 5.38 -3.69
N LEU A 331 -5.59 5.53 -4.79
CA LEU A 331 -4.41 4.72 -5.07
C LEU A 331 -3.36 4.87 -3.97
N GLN A 332 -3.06 6.09 -3.56
CA GLN A 332 -2.13 6.36 -2.46
C GLN A 332 -2.60 5.71 -1.16
N THR A 333 -3.89 5.83 -0.85
CA THR A 333 -4.48 5.23 0.34
C THR A 333 -4.34 3.71 0.30
N HIS A 334 -4.60 3.07 -0.85
CA HIS A 334 -4.46 1.62 -0.99
C HIS A 334 -3.00 1.16 -0.87
N ALA A 335 -2.04 1.88 -1.45
CA ALA A 335 -0.64 1.52 -1.32
C ALA A 335 -0.12 1.70 0.12
N ILE A 336 -0.56 2.77 0.80
CA ILE A 336 -0.27 2.97 2.23
C ILE A 336 -0.92 1.85 3.05
N ALA A 337 -2.17 1.48 2.75
CA ALA A 337 -2.85 0.36 3.41
C ALA A 337 -2.09 -0.96 3.22
N LEU A 338 -1.65 -1.27 2.00
CA LEU A 338 -0.87 -2.47 1.73
C LEU A 338 0.45 -2.47 2.50
N ARG A 339 1.12 -1.31 2.57
CA ARG A 339 2.36 -1.18 3.33
C ARG A 339 2.13 -1.31 4.83
N ALA A 340 1.11 -0.64 5.36
CA ALA A 340 0.72 -0.69 6.77
C ALA A 340 0.39 -2.12 7.18
N ALA A 341 -0.44 -2.82 6.40
CA ALA A 341 -0.79 -4.21 6.63
C ALA A 341 0.45 -5.12 6.54
N SER A 342 1.34 -4.89 5.57
CA SER A 342 2.57 -5.67 5.42
C SER A 342 3.52 -5.57 6.62
N THR A 343 3.51 -4.43 7.32
CA THR A 343 4.37 -4.20 8.50
C THR A 343 3.60 -4.22 9.82
N PHE A 344 2.30 -4.48 9.79
CA PHE A 344 1.36 -4.31 10.90
C PHE A 344 1.54 -2.98 11.65
N ALA A 345 1.62 -1.88 10.89
CA ALA A 345 1.85 -0.54 11.43
C ALA A 345 0.55 0.26 11.46
N ALA A 346 0.33 1.01 12.53
CA ALA A 346 -0.78 1.94 12.60
C ALA A 346 -0.52 3.11 11.64
N THR A 347 -1.55 3.61 10.98
CA THR A 347 -1.47 4.71 10.05
C THR A 347 -2.25 5.90 10.58
N ILE A 348 -1.57 7.04 10.65
CA ILE A 348 -2.15 8.32 11.03
C ILE A 348 -2.10 9.20 9.79
N ARG A 349 -3.26 9.39 9.15
CA ARG A 349 -3.38 10.32 8.02
C ARG A 349 -3.49 11.73 8.55
N LEU A 350 -2.55 12.60 8.16
CA LEU A 350 -2.56 14.02 8.47
C LEU A 350 -3.51 14.80 7.55
N PRO A 351 -4.04 15.95 8.01
CA PRO A 351 -4.85 16.82 7.19
C PRO A 351 -4.01 17.47 6.06
N SER A 352 -4.67 17.89 4.98
CA SER A 352 -3.98 18.37 3.77
C SER A 352 -3.12 19.61 3.98
N GLY A 353 -3.41 20.42 5.00
CA GLY A 353 -2.67 21.63 5.34
C GLY A 353 -1.21 21.38 5.67
N VAL A 354 -0.87 20.22 6.25
CA VAL A 354 0.53 19.84 6.56
C VAL A 354 1.41 19.84 5.30
N ASN A 355 0.84 19.57 4.13
CA ASN A 355 1.57 19.52 2.87
C ASN A 355 1.67 20.85 2.12
N THR A 356 0.99 21.90 2.58
CA THR A 356 1.20 23.24 2.00
C THR A 356 2.58 23.81 2.36
N PHE A 357 3.31 23.15 3.26
CA PHE A 357 4.63 23.55 3.70
C PHE A 357 5.74 22.89 2.86
N PRO A 358 6.50 23.69 2.07
CA PRO A 358 7.61 23.15 1.30
C PRO A 358 8.72 22.57 2.19
N ASP A 359 8.73 22.86 3.49
CA ASP A 359 9.76 22.43 4.44
C ASP A 359 9.80 20.92 4.67
N LEU A 360 8.66 20.21 4.66
CA LEU A 360 8.64 18.75 4.78
C LEU A 360 9.32 18.10 3.57
N ARG A 361 8.99 18.59 2.38
CA ARG A 361 9.64 18.18 1.13
C ARG A 361 11.13 18.53 1.10
N ASN A 362 11.48 19.74 1.54
CA ASN A 362 12.87 20.17 1.63
C ASN A 362 13.65 19.30 2.61
N PHE A 363 13.05 18.91 3.73
CA PHE A 363 13.63 18.01 4.72
C PHE A 363 13.87 16.62 4.14
N THR A 364 12.86 16.00 3.50
CA THR A 364 13.01 14.66 2.91
C THR A 364 14.05 14.64 1.79
N ASN A 365 14.05 15.64 0.90
CA ASN A 365 15.07 15.79 -0.14
C ASN A 365 16.47 16.01 0.44
N HIS A 366 16.58 16.79 1.53
CA HIS A 366 17.86 17.05 2.19
C HIS A 366 18.42 15.80 2.87
N ILE A 367 17.58 14.98 3.52
CA ILE A 367 17.99 13.69 4.10
C ILE A 367 18.47 12.74 3.01
N ARG A 368 17.76 12.65 1.89
CA ARG A 368 18.11 11.80 0.74
C ARG A 368 19.35 12.27 -0.02
N GLY A 369 19.69 13.56 0.07
CA GLY A 369 20.85 14.16 -0.60
C GLY A 369 22.20 13.61 -0.10
N LYS A 370 23.13 13.36 -1.03
CA LYS A 370 24.46 12.77 -0.77
C LYS A 370 25.51 13.74 -0.18
N ASN A 371 25.25 15.05 -0.09
CA ASN A 371 26.23 16.05 0.36
C ASN A 371 26.34 16.17 1.90
N ARG A 372 27.57 16.06 2.45
CA ARG A 372 27.83 15.77 3.88
C ARG A 372 28.28 16.93 4.81
N PRO A 373 29.00 18.00 4.43
CA PRO A 373 29.70 18.80 5.46
C PRO A 373 28.80 19.68 6.34
N ASN A 374 27.66 20.18 5.84
CA ASN A 374 26.70 21.02 6.62
C ASN A 374 25.36 20.33 6.89
N LYS A 375 25.30 18.99 6.74
CA LYS A 375 24.03 18.24 6.75
C LYS A 375 23.34 18.30 8.10
N LEU A 376 24.08 18.17 9.22
CA LEU A 376 23.45 18.04 10.54
C LEU A 376 22.71 19.31 10.98
N LYS A 377 23.36 20.48 10.98
CA LYS A 377 22.75 21.75 11.42
C LYS A 377 21.55 22.14 10.55
N LYS A 378 21.67 21.98 9.23
CA LYS A 378 20.56 22.27 8.29
C LYS A 378 19.43 21.24 8.44
N THR A 379 19.74 19.97 8.66
CA THR A 379 18.73 18.93 8.94
C THR A 379 17.97 19.25 10.23
N ILE A 380 18.66 19.64 11.31
CA ILE A 380 18.01 20.02 12.58
C ILE A 380 17.09 21.23 12.38
N GLY A 381 17.56 22.28 11.71
CA GLY A 381 16.74 23.47 11.45
C GLY A 381 15.51 23.16 10.56
N LEU A 382 15.68 22.34 9.52
CA LEU A 382 14.56 21.87 8.69
C LEU A 382 13.60 20.97 9.50
N PHE A 383 14.12 20.12 10.38
CA PHE A 383 13.32 19.27 11.24
C PHE A 383 12.48 20.09 12.22
N GLN A 384 13.07 21.10 12.86
CA GLN A 384 12.35 22.01 13.75
C GLN A 384 11.22 22.73 13.02
N LYS A 385 11.47 23.20 11.78
CA LYS A 385 10.41 23.81 10.95
C LYS A 385 9.29 22.83 10.64
N VAL A 386 9.62 21.57 10.32
CA VAL A 386 8.63 20.51 10.11
C VAL A 386 7.83 20.26 11.39
N GLN A 387 8.49 20.20 12.56
CA GLN A 387 7.80 20.02 13.85
C GLN A 387 6.86 21.19 14.15
N SER A 388 7.31 22.43 13.98
CA SER A 388 6.45 23.62 14.16
C SER A 388 5.26 23.59 13.20
N ALA A 389 5.46 23.25 11.92
CA ALA A 389 4.37 23.14 10.96
C ALA A 389 3.38 22.04 11.34
N LEU A 390 3.86 20.88 11.80
CA LEU A 390 3.00 19.82 12.32
C LEU A 390 2.19 20.28 13.53
N ILE A 391 2.79 21.00 14.48
CA ILE A 391 2.09 21.53 15.66
C ILE A 391 1.00 22.54 15.28
N VAL A 392 1.24 23.37 14.26
CA VAL A 392 0.27 24.40 13.84
C VAL A 392 -0.89 23.80 13.04
N HIS A 393 -0.64 22.76 12.23
CA HIS A 393 -1.62 22.25 11.26
C HIS A 393 -2.21 20.88 11.58
N CYS A 394 -1.73 20.22 12.62
CA CYS A 394 -2.23 18.93 13.07
C CYS A 394 -2.95 19.10 14.42
N ASN A 395 -4.06 18.39 14.57
CA ASN A 395 -4.72 18.23 15.85
C ASN A 395 -3.76 17.63 16.88
N ARG A 396 -3.81 18.14 18.12
CA ARG A 396 -2.90 17.75 19.20
C ARG A 396 -3.03 16.26 19.50
N GLU A 397 -4.24 15.76 19.43
CA GLU A 397 -4.61 14.39 19.74
C GLU A 397 -3.93 13.40 18.77
N LEU A 398 -3.86 13.74 17.47
CA LEU A 398 -3.11 12.96 16.48
C LEU A 398 -1.60 12.97 16.77
N LEU A 399 -1.04 14.10 17.19
CA LEU A 399 0.38 14.19 17.59
C LEU A 399 0.66 13.32 18.83
N GLU A 400 -0.26 13.30 19.79
CA GLU A 400 -0.18 12.43 20.97
C GLU A 400 -0.20 10.95 20.56
N LYS A 401 -1.00 10.55 19.55
CA LYS A 401 -0.95 9.17 19.03
C LYS A 401 0.35 8.86 18.30
N ILE A 402 0.91 9.80 17.52
CA ILE A 402 2.23 9.60 16.89
C ILE A 402 3.29 9.36 17.97
N ALA A 403 3.22 10.07 19.10
CA ALA A 403 4.14 9.93 20.22
C ALA A 403 4.07 8.55 20.91
N LEU A 404 3.00 7.76 20.71
CA LEU A 404 2.90 6.38 21.22
C LEU A 404 3.80 5.38 20.48
N SER A 405 4.36 5.77 19.32
CA SER A 405 5.31 4.96 18.55
C SER A 405 6.51 4.50 19.42
N ARG A 406 6.74 3.19 19.48
CA ARG A 406 7.86 2.58 20.23
C ARG A 406 8.96 2.05 19.33
N SER A 407 8.65 1.70 18.08
CA SER A 407 9.58 1.04 17.15
C SER A 407 10.04 1.96 16.02
N GLY A 408 9.29 3.04 15.75
CA GLY A 408 9.70 4.12 14.88
C GLY A 408 8.56 4.62 14.00
N VAL A 409 8.76 5.82 13.45
CA VAL A 409 7.78 6.49 12.59
C VAL A 409 8.27 6.53 11.16
N LYS A 410 7.44 6.09 10.21
CA LYS A 410 7.67 6.27 8.77
C LYS A 410 6.82 7.42 8.24
N LEU A 411 7.47 8.45 7.71
CA LEU A 411 6.79 9.58 7.06
C LEU A 411 6.58 9.30 5.56
N VAL A 412 5.36 9.51 5.07
CA VAL A 412 4.99 9.38 3.65
C VAL A 412 4.30 10.67 3.22
N SER A 413 5.04 11.56 2.53
CA SER A 413 4.54 12.90 2.16
C SER A 413 4.44 13.16 0.64
N ASP A 414 5.31 12.59 -0.20
CA ASP A 414 5.50 13.12 -1.58
C ASP A 414 6.06 12.11 -2.61
N ALA A 415 6.11 10.82 -2.30
CA ALA A 415 6.68 9.86 -3.22
C ALA A 415 5.63 9.37 -4.23
N PRO A 416 5.91 9.32 -5.55
CA PRO A 416 5.23 8.35 -6.40
C PRO A 416 5.44 6.96 -5.77
N LEU A 417 4.37 6.18 -5.76
CA LEU A 417 4.21 4.96 -4.96
C LEU A 417 5.31 3.92 -5.13
#